data_AF-A0A3B5MM14-F1
#
_entry.id   AF-A0A3B5MM14-F1
#
_cell.length_a   1.000
_cell.length_b   1.000
_cell.length_c   1.000
_cell.angle_alpha   90.00
_cell.angle_beta   90.00
_cell.angle_gamma   90.00
#
_symmetry.space_group_name_H-M   'P 1'
#
loop_
_entity.id
_entity.type
_entity.pdbx_description
1 polymer ?
#
loop_
_entity_poly.entity_id
_entity_poly.type
_entity_poly.pdbx_seq_one_letter_code
_entity_poly.pdbx_strand_id
1 'polypeptide(L)'
;MLVTDEVLDRELQSEYNITVTATDSGSPSLSSVKVITILVNDVNDNPPTFTHSQYNVNILENQPMAPKGYLITKVVAVDPDSGHNAWLSYRIIKATRSNLFMADLHTGEIRTLRTFMDEDETKHTIVVLVTDNGRESLSATATVSIRLSDGLPVLSELYEFVEETKDNANDNLTLYLIIALSTVSFLFILLISGVFYFNLCRRSYVYRSNTSSLPVFPTTYCTSTLNDFSRCGTLLRDDRYDPFMTTGSWRGDFRFGSNTDTDTLKKRSAAYQKNTLRRLSADRPSLKVRAGPTHPCYVIK
;
A
#
# COMPACT_ATOMS: atom_id res chain seq x y z
N MET A 1 0.84 -35.67 55.69
CA MET A 1 0.04 -34.86 54.73
C MET A 1 0.93 -34.54 53.54
N LEU A 2 0.41 -34.40 52.31
CA LEU A 2 1.19 -33.76 51.23
C LEU A 2 0.94 -32.24 51.31
N VAL A 3 1.99 -31.46 51.16
CA VAL A 3 1.99 -29.99 51.15
C VAL A 3 2.91 -29.51 50.04
N THR A 4 2.61 -28.35 49.48
CA THR A 4 3.48 -27.64 48.55
C THR A 4 4.50 -26.82 49.33
N ASP A 5 5.75 -26.82 48.87
CA ASP A 5 6.85 -25.99 49.43
C ASP A 5 6.89 -24.61 48.76
N GLU A 6 6.44 -24.54 47.50
CA GLU A 6 6.41 -23.37 46.62
C GLU A 6 5.00 -23.22 46.00
N VAL A 7 4.74 -22.08 45.36
CA VAL A 7 3.54 -21.87 44.54
C VAL A 7 3.58 -22.80 43.32
N LEU A 8 2.42 -23.36 42.94
CA LEU A 8 2.28 -24.18 41.73
C LEU A 8 1.95 -23.30 40.53
N ASP A 9 2.58 -23.60 39.41
CA ASP A 9 2.44 -22.94 38.10
C ASP A 9 2.19 -24.04 37.07
N ARG A 10 1.03 -24.00 36.40
CA ARG A 10 0.58 -25.07 35.49
C ARG A 10 1.25 -24.95 34.12
N GLU A 11 1.52 -23.73 33.71
CA GLU A 11 2.17 -23.32 32.46
C GLU A 11 3.62 -23.81 32.46
N LEU A 12 4.27 -23.79 33.64
CA LEU A 12 5.58 -24.39 33.89
C LEU A 12 5.52 -25.92 34.07
N GLN A 13 4.61 -26.46 34.90
CA GLN A 13 4.56 -27.89 35.19
C GLN A 13 3.15 -28.39 35.60
N SER A 14 2.38 -28.87 34.64
CA SER A 14 0.99 -29.33 34.84
C SER A 14 0.81 -30.70 35.55
N GLU A 15 1.85 -31.53 35.65
CA GLU A 15 1.78 -32.87 36.24
C GLU A 15 3.03 -33.24 37.05
N TYR A 16 2.84 -33.74 38.28
CA TYR A 16 3.91 -34.28 39.13
C TYR A 16 3.67 -35.75 39.45
N ASN A 17 4.67 -36.60 39.22
CA ASN A 17 4.64 -38.00 39.63
C ASN A 17 5.54 -38.21 40.86
N ILE A 18 4.91 -38.36 42.02
CA ILE A 18 5.58 -38.49 43.32
C ILE A 18 5.59 -39.97 43.73
N THR A 19 6.78 -40.54 43.88
CA THR A 19 6.96 -41.88 44.43
C THR A 19 7.07 -41.81 45.96
N VAL A 20 6.09 -42.39 46.65
CA VAL A 20 6.07 -42.50 48.12
C VAL A 20 6.48 -43.92 48.51
N THR A 21 7.49 -44.03 49.37
CA THR A 21 7.93 -45.30 49.96
C THR A 21 7.58 -45.30 51.44
N ALA A 22 6.91 -46.36 51.90
CA ALA A 22 6.69 -46.65 53.31
C ALA A 22 7.55 -47.85 53.72
N THR A 23 8.38 -47.70 54.75
CA THR A 23 9.30 -48.72 55.24
C THR A 23 9.01 -49.01 56.70
N ASP A 24 8.93 -50.29 57.08
CA ASP A 24 8.77 -50.67 58.48
C ASP A 24 10.10 -50.66 59.25
N SER A 25 10.03 -50.82 60.57
CA SER A 25 11.20 -50.95 61.44
C SER A 25 11.58 -52.40 61.72
N GLY A 26 11.24 -53.32 60.82
CA GLY A 26 11.54 -54.74 60.94
C GLY A 26 13.03 -55.07 60.77
N SER A 27 13.38 -56.34 61.00
CA SER A 27 14.70 -56.89 60.71
C SER A 27 14.56 -58.30 60.15
N PRO A 28 14.62 -58.49 58.82
CA PRO A 28 14.80 -57.46 57.78
C PRO A 28 13.60 -56.51 57.69
N SER A 29 13.85 -55.26 57.28
CA SER A 29 12.77 -54.29 57.04
C SER A 29 12.07 -54.55 55.72
N LEU A 30 10.74 -54.42 55.70
CA LEU A 30 9.94 -54.46 54.48
C LEU A 30 9.59 -53.04 54.03
N SER A 31 9.34 -52.87 52.73
CA SER A 31 8.95 -51.58 52.15
C SER A 31 7.86 -51.75 51.09
N SER A 32 6.95 -50.80 51.04
CA SER A 32 5.93 -50.64 50.01
C SER A 32 6.13 -49.33 49.26
N VAL A 33 5.95 -49.35 47.94
CA VAL A 33 6.14 -48.19 47.07
C VAL A 33 4.85 -47.89 46.32
N LYS A 34 4.43 -46.63 46.33
CA LYS A 34 3.24 -46.15 45.60
C LYS A 34 3.58 -44.86 44.84
N VAL A 35 3.26 -44.83 43.55
CA VAL A 35 3.30 -43.60 42.76
C VAL A 35 1.96 -42.87 42.90
N ILE A 36 2.04 -41.55 43.11
CA ILE A 36 0.92 -40.61 43.16
C ILE A 36 1.12 -39.61 42.03
N THR A 37 0.16 -39.55 41.09
CA THR A 37 0.12 -38.53 40.05
C THR A 37 -0.73 -37.36 40.56
N ILE A 38 -0.14 -36.17 40.58
CA ILE A 38 -0.80 -34.90 40.91
C ILE A 38 -0.95 -34.13 39.61
N LEU A 39 -2.17 -33.72 39.30
CA LEU A 39 -2.48 -32.81 38.19
C LEU A 39 -2.73 -31.43 38.78
N VAL A 40 -2.07 -30.41 38.21
CA VAL A 40 -2.31 -29.00 38.55
C VAL A 40 -3.52 -28.53 37.76
N ASN A 41 -4.51 -27.95 38.44
CA ASN A 41 -5.65 -27.33 37.78
C ASN A 41 -5.27 -25.95 37.25
N ASP A 42 -5.90 -25.58 36.15
CA ASP A 42 -5.71 -24.33 35.45
C ASP A 42 -6.50 -23.17 36.09
N VAL A 43 -5.93 -21.97 36.05
CA VAL A 43 -6.51 -20.71 36.51
C VAL A 43 -6.31 -19.68 35.39
N ASN A 44 -7.24 -18.73 35.23
CA ASN A 44 -7.14 -17.71 34.19
C ASN A 44 -6.25 -16.55 34.65
N ASP A 45 -4.94 -16.74 34.68
CA ASP A 45 -3.98 -15.76 35.19
C ASP A 45 -3.04 -15.16 34.12
N ASN A 46 -3.07 -15.68 32.89
CA ASN A 46 -2.34 -15.10 31.77
C ASN A 46 -3.27 -14.35 30.80
N PRO A 47 -2.97 -13.10 30.44
CA PRO A 47 -3.74 -12.39 29.42
C PRO A 47 -3.35 -12.83 28.00
N PRO A 48 -4.32 -12.90 27.06
CA PRO A 48 -4.03 -13.25 25.67
C PRO A 48 -3.11 -12.22 25.02
N THR A 49 -2.10 -12.69 24.29
CA THR A 49 -1.04 -11.85 23.71
C THR A 49 -1.02 -11.96 22.19
N PHE A 50 -1.09 -10.83 21.48
CA PHE A 50 -0.93 -10.81 20.02
C PHE A 50 0.50 -11.13 19.59
N THR A 51 0.64 -11.95 18.55
CA THR A 51 1.92 -12.25 17.89
C THR A 51 2.63 -11.01 17.35
N HIS A 52 1.88 -9.95 17.02
CA HIS A 52 2.39 -8.66 16.57
C HIS A 52 1.57 -7.54 17.22
N SER A 53 2.24 -6.51 17.75
CA SER A 53 1.56 -5.33 18.33
C SER A 53 0.88 -4.45 17.28
N GLN A 54 1.43 -4.43 16.06
CA GLN A 54 0.92 -3.69 14.92
C GLN A 54 0.96 -4.56 13.66
N TYR A 55 -0.14 -4.54 12.90
CA TYR A 55 -0.26 -5.18 11.59
C TYR A 55 -0.36 -4.10 10.53
N ASN A 56 0.56 -4.08 9.56
CA ASN A 56 0.53 -3.13 8.44
C ASN A 56 0.12 -3.89 7.17
N VAL A 57 -0.91 -3.41 6.48
CA VAL A 57 -1.48 -4.05 5.29
C VAL A 57 -1.58 -3.02 4.17
N ASN A 58 -0.97 -3.31 3.02
CA ASN A 58 -1.16 -2.53 1.80
C ASN A 58 -2.08 -3.33 0.88
N ILE A 59 -3.19 -2.71 0.44
CA ILE A 59 -4.15 -3.28 -0.50
C ILE A 59 -3.93 -2.57 -1.82
N LEU A 60 -3.66 -3.35 -2.88
CA LEU A 60 -3.55 -2.80 -4.22
C LEU A 60 -4.95 -2.41 -4.72
N GLU A 61 -5.13 -1.20 -5.24
CA GLU A 61 -6.44 -0.72 -5.74
C GLU A 61 -6.88 -1.39 -7.07
N ASN A 62 -6.04 -2.24 -7.64
CA ASN A 62 -6.28 -2.94 -8.89
C ASN A 62 -7.51 -3.88 -8.76
N GLN A 63 -8.40 -3.86 -9.77
CA GLN A 63 -9.78 -4.35 -9.69
C GLN A 63 -10.03 -5.76 -9.08
N PRO A 64 -11.21 -5.97 -8.46
CA PRO A 64 -12.14 -4.96 -7.93
C PRO A 64 -11.71 -4.54 -6.52
N MET A 65 -11.91 -3.26 -6.16
CA MET A 65 -11.52 -2.70 -4.86
C MET A 65 -12.04 -3.57 -3.70
N ALA A 66 -11.14 -4.33 -3.06
CA ALA A 66 -11.38 -5.34 -2.02
C ALA A 66 -12.89 -5.65 -1.76
N PRO A 67 -13.53 -6.50 -2.60
CA PRO A 67 -14.99 -6.65 -2.62
C PRO A 67 -15.51 -7.23 -1.30
N LYS A 68 -16.81 -7.10 -1.02
CA LYS A 68 -17.44 -7.66 0.20
C LYS A 68 -16.95 -9.08 0.52
N GLY A 69 -16.42 -9.27 1.73
CA GLY A 69 -15.89 -10.54 2.22
C GLY A 69 -14.39 -10.79 1.93
N TYR A 70 -13.72 -9.88 1.22
CA TYR A 70 -12.29 -9.92 0.95
C TYR A 70 -11.48 -9.97 2.26
N LEU A 71 -10.50 -10.87 2.31
CA LEU A 71 -9.61 -11.05 3.45
C LEU A 71 -8.51 -9.99 3.41
N ILE A 72 -8.55 -9.07 4.37
CA ILE A 72 -7.57 -7.98 4.52
C ILE A 72 -6.30 -8.54 5.17
N THR A 73 -6.44 -9.22 6.30
CA THR A 73 -5.35 -9.84 7.06
C THR A 73 -5.93 -10.79 8.10
N LYS A 74 -5.06 -11.49 8.82
CA LYS A 74 -5.43 -12.32 9.98
C LYS A 74 -4.59 -11.86 11.17
N VAL A 75 -5.26 -11.37 12.22
CA VAL A 75 -4.59 -11.15 13.51
C VAL A 75 -4.54 -12.48 14.27
N VAL A 76 -3.46 -12.70 15.02
CA VAL A 76 -3.24 -13.95 15.75
C VAL A 76 -2.76 -13.61 17.14
N ALA A 77 -3.52 -14.02 18.15
CA ALA A 77 -3.13 -14.02 19.55
C ALA A 77 -2.93 -15.46 20.06
N VAL A 78 -2.15 -15.56 21.13
CA VAL A 78 -1.85 -16.80 21.85
C VAL A 78 -2.10 -16.56 23.33
N ASP A 79 -2.44 -17.64 24.02
CA ASP A 79 -2.74 -17.65 25.44
C ASP A 79 -2.18 -18.96 26.01
N PRO A 80 -1.36 -18.92 27.07
CA PRO A 80 -0.69 -20.12 27.59
C PRO A 80 -1.58 -20.99 28.47
N ASP A 81 -2.74 -20.47 28.90
CA ASP A 81 -3.71 -21.15 29.77
C ASP A 81 -4.36 -22.36 29.05
N SER A 82 -5.34 -23.02 29.66
CA SER A 82 -5.93 -24.25 29.12
C SER A 82 -7.45 -24.19 28.91
N GLY A 83 -7.95 -24.99 27.96
CA GLY A 83 -9.38 -25.21 27.78
C GLY A 83 -10.17 -23.93 27.51
N HIS A 84 -10.98 -23.51 28.47
CA HIS A 84 -11.80 -22.29 28.34
C HIS A 84 -11.01 -21.01 28.62
N ASN A 85 -9.99 -21.09 29.47
CA ASN A 85 -9.14 -19.95 29.81
C ASN A 85 -8.33 -19.49 28.59
N ALA A 86 -7.82 -20.41 27.76
CA ALA A 86 -7.21 -20.06 26.48
C ALA A 86 -8.19 -19.95 25.27
N TRP A 87 -9.52 -19.93 25.48
CA TRP A 87 -10.46 -19.84 24.35
C TRP A 87 -10.69 -18.40 23.89
N LEU A 88 -9.97 -18.01 22.85
CA LEU A 88 -9.95 -16.63 22.36
C LEU A 88 -11.15 -16.25 21.48
N SER A 89 -11.62 -15.02 21.70
CA SER A 89 -12.66 -14.33 20.94
C SER A 89 -12.20 -12.96 20.45
N TYR A 90 -12.29 -12.70 19.15
CA TYR A 90 -11.83 -11.46 18.51
C TYR A 90 -12.99 -10.51 18.18
N ARG A 91 -12.81 -9.20 18.41
CA ARG A 91 -13.76 -8.16 17.98
C ARG A 91 -13.09 -6.83 17.64
N ILE A 92 -13.65 -6.10 16.67
CA ILE A 92 -13.22 -4.73 16.38
C ILE A 92 -13.87 -3.79 17.41
N ILE A 93 -13.05 -3.04 18.15
CA ILE A 93 -13.52 -2.07 19.16
C ILE A 93 -13.41 -0.61 18.69
N LYS A 94 -12.60 -0.35 17.66
CA LYS A 94 -12.46 0.96 17.01
C LYS A 94 -12.09 0.77 15.56
N ALA A 95 -12.64 1.60 14.67
CA ALA A 95 -12.31 1.61 13.25
C ALA A 95 -12.48 3.03 12.68
N THR A 96 -11.67 3.39 11.67
CA THR A 96 -11.87 4.63 10.88
C THR A 96 -13.29 4.70 10.30
N ARG A 97 -13.79 3.60 9.71
CA ARG A 97 -15.20 3.43 9.36
C ARG A 97 -15.72 2.10 9.92
N SER A 98 -16.74 2.19 10.78
CA SER A 98 -17.32 1.06 11.52
C SER A 98 -18.09 0.06 10.66
N ASN A 99 -18.54 0.48 9.47
CA ASN A 99 -19.32 -0.34 8.54
C ASN A 99 -18.49 -0.94 7.38
N LEU A 100 -17.16 -0.83 7.43
CA LEU A 100 -16.25 -1.28 6.37
C LEU A 100 -15.55 -2.60 6.71
N PHE A 101 -15.30 -2.87 7.99
CA PHE A 101 -14.50 -4.02 8.45
C PHE A 101 -15.25 -4.90 9.45
N MET A 102 -14.95 -6.20 9.41
CA MET A 102 -15.43 -7.24 10.31
C MET A 102 -14.25 -8.08 10.76
N ALA A 103 -14.20 -8.44 12.05
CA ALA A 103 -13.34 -9.50 12.55
C ALA A 103 -14.19 -10.77 12.72
N ASP A 104 -13.70 -11.90 12.23
CA ASP A 104 -14.26 -13.21 12.56
C ASP A 104 -13.94 -13.57 14.02
N LEU A 105 -14.97 -14.05 14.74
CA LEU A 105 -14.95 -14.20 16.20
C LEU A 105 -13.87 -15.17 16.70
N HIS A 106 -13.55 -16.23 15.96
CA HIS A 106 -12.66 -17.30 16.45
C HIS A 106 -11.36 -17.42 15.65
N THR A 107 -11.33 -16.99 14.40
CA THR A 107 -10.13 -17.07 13.56
C THR A 107 -9.26 -15.82 13.59
N GLY A 108 -9.81 -14.66 13.98
CA GLY A 108 -9.09 -13.38 13.90
C GLY A 108 -8.91 -12.87 12.46
N GLU A 109 -9.62 -13.45 11.48
CA GLU A 109 -9.64 -12.94 10.11
C GLU A 109 -10.35 -11.59 10.03
N ILE A 110 -9.67 -10.58 9.50
CA ILE A 110 -10.22 -9.26 9.21
C ILE A 110 -10.70 -9.25 7.76
N ARG A 111 -12.00 -9.05 7.56
CA ARG A 111 -12.66 -9.06 6.26
C ARG A 111 -13.45 -7.78 6.00
N THR A 112 -13.70 -7.46 4.73
CA THR A 112 -14.55 -6.33 4.35
C THR A 112 -16.04 -6.65 4.54
N LEU A 113 -16.81 -5.70 5.08
CA LEU A 113 -18.28 -5.78 5.18
C LEU A 113 -18.99 -5.38 3.88
N ARG A 114 -18.35 -4.51 3.11
CA ARG A 114 -18.76 -4.03 1.78
C ARG A 114 -17.54 -3.79 0.90
N THR A 115 -17.74 -3.66 -0.39
CA THR A 115 -16.73 -3.15 -1.34
C THR A 115 -16.26 -1.75 -0.89
N PHE A 116 -14.97 -1.48 -1.07
CA PHE A 116 -14.41 -0.13 -0.97
C PHE A 116 -14.97 0.76 -2.10
N MET A 117 -15.09 2.06 -1.82
CA MET A 117 -15.59 3.06 -2.76
C MET A 117 -14.61 4.23 -2.83
N ASP A 118 -14.68 5.04 -3.89
CA ASP A 118 -13.75 6.16 -4.12
C ASP A 118 -13.84 7.25 -3.02
N GLU A 119 -14.92 7.28 -2.23
CA GLU A 119 -15.10 8.18 -1.09
C GLU A 119 -14.64 7.59 0.27
N ASP A 120 -14.00 6.41 0.27
CA ASP A 120 -13.29 5.86 1.43
C ASP A 120 -11.88 6.46 1.57
N GLU A 121 -11.39 6.60 2.80
CA GLU A 121 -10.05 7.13 3.08
C GLU A 121 -8.96 6.13 2.65
N THR A 122 -7.91 6.59 1.96
CA THR A 122 -6.77 5.72 1.56
C THR A 122 -5.99 5.12 2.73
N LYS A 123 -6.21 5.63 3.96
CA LYS A 123 -5.63 5.07 5.19
C LYS A 123 -6.74 4.77 6.19
N HIS A 124 -6.79 3.52 6.64
CA HIS A 124 -7.65 3.12 7.75
C HIS A 124 -6.84 2.58 8.93
N THR A 125 -7.42 2.70 10.12
CA THR A 125 -6.88 2.12 11.34
C THR A 125 -8.02 1.45 12.08
N ILE A 126 -7.83 0.17 12.41
CA ILE A 126 -8.74 -0.59 13.26
C ILE A 126 -7.99 -1.06 14.50
N VAL A 127 -8.68 -1.07 15.64
CA VAL A 127 -8.19 -1.66 16.89
C VAL A 127 -9.01 -2.91 17.13
N VAL A 128 -8.33 -4.05 17.14
CA VAL A 128 -8.90 -5.36 17.41
C VAL A 128 -8.61 -5.71 18.86
N LEU A 129 -9.66 -6.05 19.61
CA LEU A 129 -9.55 -6.64 20.93
C LEU A 129 -9.63 -8.16 20.78
N VAL A 130 -8.76 -8.87 21.48
CA VAL A 130 -8.95 -10.28 21.81
C VAL A 130 -9.30 -10.40 23.28
N THR A 131 -10.28 -11.24 23.61
CA THR A 131 -10.61 -11.62 24.98
C THR A 131 -10.54 -13.12 25.11
N ASP A 132 -10.13 -13.62 26.26
CA ASP A 132 -10.33 -15.02 26.62
C ASP A 132 -11.80 -15.34 26.93
N ASN A 133 -12.04 -16.55 27.45
CA ASN A 133 -13.32 -17.00 28.00
C ASN A 133 -13.17 -17.58 29.42
N GLY A 134 -12.18 -17.06 30.17
CA GLY A 134 -11.93 -17.42 31.56
C GLY A 134 -12.85 -16.74 32.55
N ARG A 135 -12.71 -17.13 33.83
CA ARG A 135 -13.47 -16.54 34.94
C ARG A 135 -12.76 -15.29 35.45
N GLU A 136 -13.36 -14.13 35.17
CA GLU A 136 -12.67 -12.84 35.05
C GLU A 136 -11.83 -12.80 33.77
N SER A 137 -12.47 -12.39 32.67
CA SER A 137 -11.88 -12.48 31.34
C SER A 137 -10.83 -11.39 31.11
N LEU A 138 -9.63 -11.81 30.77
CA LEU A 138 -8.50 -10.97 30.40
C LEU A 138 -8.53 -10.66 28.90
N SER A 139 -7.76 -9.65 28.49
CA SER A 139 -7.83 -9.12 27.14
C SER A 139 -6.59 -8.35 26.71
N ALA A 140 -6.37 -8.27 25.40
CA ALA A 140 -5.36 -7.40 24.80
C ALA A 140 -5.89 -6.76 23.51
N THR A 141 -5.22 -5.70 23.06
CA THR A 141 -5.53 -4.97 21.83
C THR A 141 -4.35 -4.92 20.87
N ALA A 142 -4.60 -5.13 19.57
CA ALA A 142 -3.65 -4.85 18.50
C ALA A 142 -4.22 -3.81 17.52
N THR A 143 -3.32 -3.06 16.88
CA THR A 143 -3.69 -2.06 15.87
C THR A 143 -3.37 -2.59 14.47
N VAL A 144 -4.37 -2.61 13.58
CA VAL A 144 -4.16 -2.89 12.16
C VAL A 144 -4.25 -1.58 11.39
N SER A 145 -3.16 -1.21 10.73
CA SER A 145 -3.09 -0.08 9.80
C SER A 145 -3.21 -0.59 8.38
N ILE A 146 -4.22 -0.12 7.67
CA ILE A 146 -4.52 -0.50 6.29
C ILE A 146 -4.24 0.72 5.41
N ARG A 147 -3.51 0.52 4.31
CA ARG A 147 -3.32 1.53 3.26
C ARG A 147 -3.85 0.98 1.95
N LEU A 148 -4.64 1.79 1.25
CA LEU A 148 -4.91 1.60 -0.16
C LEU A 148 -3.72 2.19 -0.95
N SER A 149 -3.31 1.51 -2.01
CA SER A 149 -2.23 1.95 -2.88
C SER A 149 -2.52 1.54 -4.32
N ASP A 150 -2.54 2.51 -5.23
CA ASP A 150 -2.48 2.29 -6.68
C ASP A 150 -1.37 1.28 -6.99
N GLY A 151 -1.65 0.26 -7.81
CA GLY A 151 -0.79 -0.92 -7.92
C GLY A 151 0.52 -0.76 -8.71
N LEU A 152 1.23 0.36 -8.51
CA LEU A 152 2.52 0.70 -9.12
C LEU A 152 3.60 1.00 -8.05
N PRO A 153 3.97 0.01 -7.20
CA PRO A 153 5.07 0.19 -6.23
C PRO A 153 6.39 0.61 -6.90
N VAL A 154 6.62 0.14 -8.13
CA VAL A 154 7.79 0.50 -8.96
C VAL A 154 7.83 2.00 -9.27
N LEU A 155 6.68 2.65 -9.54
CA LEU A 155 6.68 4.10 -9.77
C LEU A 155 6.77 4.89 -8.47
N SER A 156 6.31 4.35 -7.32
CA SER A 156 6.49 5.01 -6.03
C SER A 156 7.98 5.06 -5.63
N GLU A 157 8.70 3.94 -5.73
CA GLU A 157 10.15 3.89 -5.47
C GLU A 157 10.94 4.76 -6.48
N LEU A 158 10.55 4.75 -7.76
CA LEU A 158 11.15 5.63 -8.77
C LEU A 158 10.79 7.10 -8.58
N TYR A 159 9.64 7.44 -7.99
CA TYR A 159 9.25 8.82 -7.72
C TYR A 159 10.04 9.39 -6.54
N GLU A 160 10.21 8.60 -5.46
CA GLU A 160 11.04 8.96 -4.31
C GLU A 160 12.52 9.14 -4.74
N PHE A 161 13.02 8.26 -5.61
CA PHE A 161 14.34 8.41 -6.24
C PHE A 161 14.44 9.64 -7.17
N VAL A 162 13.38 9.97 -7.92
CA VAL A 162 13.35 11.14 -8.80
C VAL A 162 13.25 12.45 -8.01
N GLU A 163 12.52 12.50 -6.90
CA GLU A 163 12.49 13.66 -6.00
C GLU A 163 13.89 13.96 -5.44
N GLU A 164 14.65 12.95 -4.99
CA GLU A 164 16.03 13.13 -4.51
C GLU A 164 16.98 13.73 -5.58
N THR A 165 16.74 13.46 -6.87
CA THR A 165 17.51 14.08 -7.97
C THR A 165 17.05 15.50 -8.35
N LYS A 166 15.84 15.90 -7.93
CA LYS A 166 15.18 17.11 -8.45
C LYS A 166 15.76 18.40 -7.87
N ASP A 167 16.16 18.39 -6.60
CA ASP A 167 16.59 19.58 -5.86
C ASP A 167 17.87 20.20 -6.44
N ASN A 168 18.82 19.37 -6.91
CA ASN A 168 20.06 19.86 -7.52
C ASN A 168 19.91 20.29 -9.00
N ALA A 169 18.88 19.80 -9.69
CA ALA A 169 18.66 20.09 -11.12
C ALA A 169 17.72 21.28 -11.35
N ASN A 170 16.70 21.45 -10.52
CA ASN A 170 15.69 22.51 -10.65
C ASN A 170 16.31 23.90 -10.47
N ASP A 171 17.16 24.11 -9.47
CA ASP A 171 17.76 25.42 -9.19
C ASP A 171 18.62 25.90 -10.37
N ASN A 172 19.44 25.01 -10.94
CA ASN A 172 20.25 25.33 -12.11
C ASN A 172 19.37 25.61 -13.34
N LEU A 173 18.36 24.76 -13.62
CA LEU A 173 17.49 24.93 -14.78
C LEU A 173 16.61 26.19 -14.70
N THR A 174 16.09 26.51 -13.52
CA THR A 174 15.30 27.73 -13.27
C THR A 174 16.15 28.97 -13.37
N LEU A 175 17.39 28.97 -12.86
CA LEU A 175 18.34 30.06 -13.05
C LEU A 175 18.65 30.30 -14.54
N TYR A 176 18.93 29.25 -15.33
CA TYR A 176 19.15 29.39 -16.76
C TYR A 176 17.92 29.95 -17.51
N LEU A 177 16.71 29.52 -17.14
CA LEU A 177 15.47 30.05 -17.71
C LEU A 177 15.30 31.55 -17.42
N ILE A 178 15.55 31.99 -16.18
CA ILE A 178 15.46 33.40 -15.76
C ILE A 178 16.50 34.27 -16.49
N ILE A 179 17.73 33.77 -16.65
CA ILE A 179 18.80 34.46 -17.39
C ILE A 179 18.43 34.55 -18.89
N ALA A 180 17.91 33.49 -19.50
CA ALA A 180 17.47 33.51 -20.90
C ALA A 180 16.32 34.51 -21.13
N LEU A 181 15.30 34.53 -20.28
CA LEU A 181 14.15 35.44 -20.43
C LEU A 181 14.54 36.91 -20.20
N SER A 182 15.38 37.20 -19.21
CA SER A 182 15.85 38.56 -18.92
C SER A 182 16.75 39.12 -20.03
N THR A 183 17.65 38.31 -20.59
CA THR A 183 18.53 38.74 -21.69
C THR A 183 17.75 39.02 -22.99
N VAL A 184 16.78 38.17 -23.35
CA VAL A 184 15.90 38.41 -24.52
C VAL A 184 15.07 39.68 -24.33
N SER A 185 14.50 39.90 -23.14
CA SER A 185 13.75 41.11 -22.81
C SER A 185 14.62 42.38 -22.90
N PHE A 186 15.84 42.33 -22.37
CA PHE A 186 16.78 43.45 -22.43
C PHE A 186 17.18 43.80 -23.87
N LEU A 187 17.47 42.80 -24.71
CA LEU A 187 17.78 43.02 -26.14
C LEU A 187 16.58 43.63 -26.89
N PHE A 188 15.36 43.20 -26.61
CA PHE A 188 14.15 43.77 -27.19
C PHE A 188 13.96 45.24 -26.80
N ILE A 189 14.22 45.59 -25.54
CA ILE A 189 14.18 46.98 -25.04
C ILE A 189 15.30 47.84 -25.68
N LEU A 190 16.51 47.29 -25.87
CA LEU A 190 17.59 47.98 -26.58
C LEU A 190 17.24 48.24 -28.05
N LEU A 191 16.58 47.29 -28.73
CA LEU A 191 16.12 47.47 -30.11
C LEU A 191 15.03 48.54 -30.21
N ILE A 192 14.02 48.51 -29.32
CA ILE A 192 12.95 49.52 -29.30
C ILE A 192 13.52 50.92 -28.99
N SER A 193 14.37 51.04 -27.98
CA SER A 193 14.98 52.32 -27.59
C SER A 193 15.94 52.85 -28.67
N GLY A 194 16.69 51.97 -29.34
CA GLY A 194 17.51 52.32 -30.50
C GLY A 194 16.68 52.79 -31.71
N VAL A 195 15.56 52.13 -32.02
CA VAL A 195 14.62 52.57 -33.07
C VAL A 195 13.97 53.90 -32.69
N PHE A 196 13.58 54.10 -31.44
CA PHE A 196 13.03 55.37 -30.97
C PHE A 196 14.07 56.50 -31.05
N TYR A 197 15.30 56.25 -30.60
CA TYR A 197 16.43 57.17 -30.70
C TYR A 197 16.75 57.52 -32.16
N PHE A 198 16.80 56.53 -33.07
CA PHE A 198 16.98 56.75 -34.50
C PHE A 198 15.86 57.62 -35.10
N ASN A 199 14.60 57.38 -34.71
CA ASN A 199 13.48 58.21 -35.14
C ASN A 199 13.56 59.64 -34.60
N LEU A 200 14.02 59.85 -33.35
CA LEU A 200 14.31 61.18 -32.81
C LEU A 200 15.45 61.88 -33.54
N CYS A 201 16.56 61.18 -33.82
CA CYS A 201 17.66 61.70 -34.62
C CYS A 201 17.20 62.08 -36.04
N ARG A 202 16.38 61.24 -36.69
CA ARG A 202 15.81 61.54 -38.02
C ARG A 202 14.90 62.77 -37.97
N ARG A 203 14.13 62.93 -36.89
CA ARG A 203 13.24 64.10 -36.67
C ARG A 203 14.04 65.39 -36.45
N SER A 204 15.16 65.34 -35.71
CA SER A 204 16.08 66.48 -35.56
C SER A 204 16.88 66.78 -36.84
N TYR A 205 17.24 65.76 -37.63
CA TYR A 205 17.97 65.95 -38.90
C TYR A 205 17.11 66.70 -39.93
N VAL A 206 15.83 66.32 -40.05
CA VAL A 206 14.85 67.00 -40.92
C VAL A 206 14.53 68.43 -40.44
N TYR A 207 14.66 68.72 -39.15
CA TYR A 207 14.50 70.09 -38.63
C TYR A 207 15.65 71.03 -39.02
N ARG A 208 16.79 70.50 -39.49
CA ARG A 208 17.97 71.30 -39.91
C ARG A 208 18.04 71.56 -41.42
N SER A 209 17.19 70.91 -42.23
CA SER A 209 17.20 71.04 -43.70
C SER A 209 16.14 72.01 -44.27
N ASN A 210 15.21 72.53 -43.47
CA ASN A 210 14.13 73.41 -43.92
C ASN A 210 14.30 74.87 -43.45
N THR A 211 15.39 75.51 -43.87
CA THR A 211 15.49 76.98 -43.91
C THR A 211 16.12 77.41 -45.23
N SER A 212 15.41 78.27 -45.98
CA SER A 212 15.65 78.79 -47.34
C SER A 212 15.39 77.85 -48.53
N SER A 213 14.78 78.26 -49.66
CA SER A 213 13.85 79.39 -49.92
C SER A 213 13.21 79.31 -51.33
N LEU A 214 11.87 79.24 -51.39
CA LEU A 214 10.90 79.77 -52.40
C LEU A 214 11.05 79.48 -53.94
N PRO A 215 9.96 79.61 -54.75
CA PRO A 215 9.84 78.98 -56.08
C PRO A 215 9.77 79.96 -57.28
N VAL A 216 9.89 79.42 -58.51
CA VAL A 216 9.53 80.07 -59.79
C VAL A 216 8.88 79.05 -60.76
N PHE A 217 7.84 79.48 -61.48
CA PHE A 217 7.13 78.76 -62.57
C PHE A 217 7.32 79.54 -63.91
N PRO A 218 6.74 79.14 -65.07
CA PRO A 218 6.92 77.90 -65.85
C PRO A 218 7.17 78.22 -67.36
N THR A 219 7.27 77.21 -68.27
CA THR A 219 6.59 77.25 -69.61
C THR A 219 6.66 75.93 -70.41
N THR A 220 5.48 75.50 -70.86
CA THR A 220 5.08 74.71 -72.05
C THR A 220 6.09 74.25 -73.13
N TYR A 221 5.88 73.03 -73.65
CA TYR A 221 5.69 72.73 -75.08
C TYR A 221 4.70 71.54 -75.29
N CYS A 222 3.96 71.54 -76.40
CA CYS A 222 2.93 70.55 -76.79
C CYS A 222 3.54 69.42 -77.69
N THR A 223 2.88 68.37 -78.22
CA THR A 223 1.51 68.19 -78.78
C THR A 223 1.09 66.69 -78.92
N SER A 224 -0.23 66.41 -78.83
CA SER A 224 -1.08 65.42 -79.60
C SER A 224 -0.51 64.09 -80.16
N THR A 225 -1.24 62.95 -80.20
CA THR A 225 -2.62 62.75 -80.73
C THR A 225 -3.37 61.56 -80.09
N LEU A 226 -4.68 61.44 -80.39
CA LEU A 226 -5.61 60.40 -79.90
C LEU A 226 -6.63 60.06 -81.02
N ASN A 227 -6.91 58.76 -81.25
CA ASN A 227 -7.95 58.09 -82.10
C ASN A 227 -7.40 56.68 -82.52
N ASP A 228 -8.15 55.59 -82.78
CA ASP A 228 -9.61 55.32 -82.79
C ASP A 228 -9.94 53.80 -82.59
N PHE A 229 -11.22 53.43 -82.75
CA PHE A 229 -11.96 52.19 -82.41
C PHE A 229 -11.63 50.79 -83.05
N SER A 230 -12.18 49.74 -82.37
CA SER A 230 -12.87 48.53 -82.90
C SER A 230 -12.23 47.11 -82.96
N ARG A 231 -12.47 46.37 -81.85
CA ARG A 231 -13.26 45.10 -81.73
C ARG A 231 -12.79 43.77 -82.34
N CYS A 232 -12.25 42.92 -81.45
CA CYS A 232 -12.60 41.49 -81.24
C CYS A 232 -12.23 41.08 -79.78
N GLY A 233 -12.85 40.12 -79.07
CA GLY A 233 -13.94 39.19 -79.43
C GLY A 233 -14.56 38.42 -78.22
N THR A 234 -14.96 37.17 -78.49
CA THR A 234 -15.63 36.12 -77.68
C THR A 234 -14.66 35.21 -76.89
N LEU A 235 -14.97 34.46 -75.81
CA LEU A 235 -16.16 34.10 -74.98
C LEU A 235 -15.61 33.84 -73.53
N LEU A 236 -16.27 34.21 -72.42
CA LEU A 236 -17.18 33.35 -71.60
C LEU A 236 -16.63 31.92 -71.31
N ARG A 237 -16.64 31.39 -70.08
CA ARG A 237 -17.66 31.52 -69.01
C ARG A 237 -17.13 31.14 -67.59
N ASP A 238 -17.72 31.75 -66.56
CA ASP A 238 -17.61 31.47 -65.11
C ASP A 238 -18.43 30.23 -64.70
N ASP A 239 -18.28 29.72 -63.47
CA ASP A 239 -19.36 29.23 -62.58
C ASP A 239 -18.79 28.33 -61.45
N ARG A 240 -19.02 28.74 -60.20
CA ARG A 240 -18.77 27.97 -58.96
C ARG A 240 -19.97 27.09 -58.60
N TYR A 241 -19.74 25.93 -57.98
CA TYR A 241 -20.73 25.24 -57.14
C TYR A 241 -20.07 24.41 -56.01
N ASP A 242 -20.35 24.77 -54.76
CA ASP A 242 -20.53 23.85 -53.62
C ASP A 242 -22.05 23.43 -53.58
N PRO A 243 -22.56 22.53 -52.72
CA PRO A 243 -21.92 21.70 -51.67
C PRO A 243 -22.33 20.19 -51.73
N PHE A 244 -21.93 19.38 -50.73
CA PHE A 244 -22.79 18.54 -49.85
C PHE A 244 -22.02 17.41 -49.12
N MET A 245 -22.41 17.11 -47.87
CA MET A 245 -21.95 15.92 -47.13
C MET A 245 -22.65 14.64 -47.62
N THR A 246 -21.95 13.49 -47.53
CA THR A 246 -22.58 12.18 -47.42
C THR A 246 -21.90 11.32 -46.35
N THR A 247 -22.69 10.48 -45.69
CA THR A 247 -22.28 9.53 -44.65
C THR A 247 -21.70 8.24 -45.25
N GLY A 248 -20.66 7.65 -44.66
CA GLY A 248 -20.09 6.39 -45.14
C GLY A 248 -19.36 5.58 -44.05
N SER A 249 -20.05 4.55 -43.52
CA SER A 249 -19.49 3.59 -42.56
C SER A 249 -18.55 2.59 -43.25
N TRP A 250 -17.39 2.31 -42.65
CA TRP A 250 -16.59 1.11 -42.95
C TRP A 250 -16.16 0.38 -41.68
N ARG A 251 -16.80 -0.77 -41.43
CA ARG A 251 -16.21 -1.84 -40.60
C ARG A 251 -15.14 -2.57 -41.43
N GLY A 252 -14.07 -2.99 -40.78
CA GLY A 252 -13.08 -3.91 -41.33
C GLY A 252 -12.81 -5.05 -40.36
N ASP A 253 -13.69 -6.05 -40.33
CA ASP A 253 -13.39 -7.33 -39.69
C ASP A 253 -12.31 -8.07 -40.52
N PHE A 254 -11.25 -8.54 -39.88
CA PHE A 254 -10.34 -9.54 -40.46
C PHE A 254 -10.19 -10.72 -39.50
N ARG A 255 -10.51 -11.91 -40.02
CA ARG A 255 -10.25 -13.23 -39.42
C ARG A 255 -9.72 -14.18 -40.49
N PHE A 256 -9.28 -15.35 -40.01
CA PHE A 256 -8.71 -16.51 -40.69
C PHE A 256 -7.18 -16.48 -40.87
N GLY A 257 -6.45 -17.58 -40.59
CA GLY A 257 -6.95 -18.92 -40.25
C GLY A 257 -5.95 -19.83 -39.54
N SER A 258 -6.48 -20.97 -39.11
CA SER A 258 -5.82 -22.06 -38.40
C SER A 258 -4.90 -22.92 -39.29
N ASN A 259 -3.87 -23.53 -38.68
CA ASN A 259 -3.58 -24.99 -38.62
C ASN A 259 -2.11 -25.21 -38.17
N THR A 260 -1.65 -26.29 -37.50
CA THR A 260 -2.29 -27.51 -36.91
C THR A 260 -1.40 -28.05 -35.76
N ASP A 261 -1.85 -29.13 -35.11
CA ASP A 261 -1.19 -29.90 -34.03
C ASP A 261 0.26 -30.39 -34.26
N THR A 262 0.99 -30.65 -33.17
CA THR A 262 1.41 -32.03 -32.84
C THR A 262 1.80 -32.24 -31.38
N ASP A 263 1.50 -33.45 -30.90
CA ASP A 263 1.71 -33.99 -29.55
C ASP A 263 3.20 -34.19 -29.18
N THR A 264 3.55 -34.07 -27.89
CA THR A 264 4.64 -34.87 -27.28
C THR A 264 4.59 -34.90 -25.75
N LEU A 265 3.92 -35.92 -25.22
CA LEU A 265 4.13 -36.43 -23.86
C LEU A 265 5.62 -36.70 -23.54
N LYS A 266 6.13 -36.20 -22.42
CA LYS A 266 7.31 -36.80 -21.75
C LYS A 266 7.22 -36.77 -20.22
N LYS A 267 6.96 -37.95 -19.66
CA LYS A 267 6.93 -38.24 -18.21
C LYS A 267 8.32 -38.10 -17.57
N ARG A 268 8.39 -37.49 -16.39
CA ARG A 268 9.32 -37.77 -15.27
C ARG A 268 8.55 -37.41 -13.98
N SER A 269 8.15 -38.37 -13.13
CA SER A 269 8.93 -38.97 -12.02
C SER A 269 9.39 -37.94 -10.98
N ALA A 270 9.19 -38.10 -9.66
CA ALA A 270 8.81 -39.30 -8.91
C ALA A 270 8.11 -38.96 -7.58
N ALA A 271 7.47 -39.96 -6.97
CA ALA A 271 7.18 -39.95 -5.54
C ALA A 271 8.23 -40.81 -4.82
N TYR A 272 8.85 -40.27 -3.76
CA TYR A 272 9.48 -41.09 -2.72
C TYR A 272 9.40 -40.38 -1.36
N GLN A 273 9.51 -41.16 -0.29
CA GLN A 273 9.05 -40.81 1.05
C GLN A 273 10.23 -40.74 2.05
N LYS A 274 9.96 -40.07 3.18
CA LYS A 274 10.48 -40.34 4.54
C LYS A 274 11.89 -39.85 4.96
N ASN A 275 11.88 -39.50 6.25
CA ASN A 275 12.96 -39.47 7.23
C ASN A 275 14.01 -38.35 7.16
N THR A 276 13.90 -37.39 8.07
CA THR A 276 14.88 -37.18 9.16
C THR A 276 14.31 -36.25 10.22
N LEU A 277 14.26 -36.70 11.48
CA LEU A 277 14.74 -35.94 12.64
C LEU A 277 14.78 -36.88 13.87
N ARG A 278 15.87 -36.80 14.64
CA ARG A 278 16.14 -37.68 15.77
C ARG A 278 15.72 -37.04 17.09
N ARG A 279 15.35 -37.91 18.03
CA ARG A 279 15.42 -37.77 19.50
C ARG A 279 16.26 -36.58 19.99
N LEU A 280 15.66 -35.77 20.86
CA LEU A 280 16.24 -35.47 22.18
C LEU A 280 15.15 -35.66 23.24
N SER A 281 15.50 -36.33 24.33
CA SER A 281 14.65 -36.58 25.48
C SER A 281 15.50 -36.53 26.74
N ALA A 282 14.88 -36.18 27.86
CA ALA A 282 15.46 -36.04 29.20
C ALA A 282 16.29 -34.76 29.42
N ASP A 283 15.66 -33.80 30.10
CA ASP A 283 15.97 -33.60 31.52
C ASP A 283 14.68 -33.25 32.29
N ARG A 284 14.56 -33.70 33.54
CA ARG A 284 13.50 -33.26 34.48
C ARG A 284 14.10 -33.14 35.89
N PRO A 285 13.94 -32.01 36.59
CA PRO A 285 14.36 -31.89 37.99
C PRO A 285 13.49 -32.73 38.92
N SER A 286 14.03 -33.14 40.06
CA SER A 286 13.33 -33.94 41.07
C SER A 286 13.14 -33.16 42.37
N LEU A 287 11.87 -32.98 42.79
CA LEU A 287 11.54 -32.41 44.10
C LEU A 287 11.79 -33.44 45.22
N LYS A 288 12.35 -33.00 46.35
CA LYS A 288 12.48 -33.79 47.57
C LYS A 288 11.33 -33.47 48.52
N VAL A 289 10.51 -34.46 48.85
CA VAL A 289 9.43 -34.33 49.85
C VAL A 289 9.92 -34.85 51.21
N ARG A 290 9.69 -34.07 52.29
CA ARG A 290 9.93 -34.50 53.68
C ARG A 290 8.60 -34.80 54.36
N ALA A 291 8.47 -35.97 54.99
CA ALA A 291 7.22 -36.43 55.57
C ALA A 291 6.94 -35.81 56.96
N GLY A 292 5.69 -35.37 57.18
CA GLY A 292 5.14 -34.96 58.48
C GLY A 292 3.75 -35.57 58.74
N PRO A 293 3.25 -35.52 60.00
CA PRO A 293 2.09 -36.31 60.44
C PRO A 293 0.76 -36.04 59.71
N THR A 294 -0.23 -36.88 59.98
CA THR A 294 -1.41 -37.09 59.12
C THR A 294 -2.73 -36.58 59.72
N HIS A 295 -3.44 -35.74 58.97
CA HIS A 295 -4.89 -35.51 59.05
C HIS A 295 -5.46 -35.32 57.62
N PRO A 296 -6.80 -35.41 57.41
CA PRO A 296 -7.36 -35.88 56.13
C PRO A 296 -7.39 -34.84 54.99
N CYS A 297 -7.65 -35.37 53.78
CA CYS A 297 -7.46 -34.72 52.48
C CYS A 297 -8.21 -33.40 52.27
N TYR A 298 -7.55 -32.48 51.56
CA TYR A 298 -8.18 -31.34 50.89
C TYR A 298 -7.78 -31.29 49.42
N VAL A 299 -8.68 -30.78 48.59
CA VAL A 299 -8.35 -30.29 47.25
C VAL A 299 -7.50 -29.05 47.42
N ILE A 300 -6.28 -29.05 46.89
CA ILE A 300 -5.47 -27.83 46.79
C ILE A 300 -6.08 -27.00 45.65
N LYS A 301 -6.60 -25.84 46.02
CA LYS A 301 -6.96 -24.74 45.11
C LYS A 301 -5.81 -23.77 45.04
#